data_AF-A0A2D5YI17-F1
#
_entry.id   AF-A0A2D5YI17-F1
#
_cell.length_a   1.000
_cell.length_b   1.000
_cell.length_c   1.000
_cell.angle_alpha   90.00
_cell.angle_beta   90.00
_cell.angle_gamma   90.00
#
_symmetry.space_group_name_H-M   'P 1'
#
loop_
_entity.id
_entity.type
_entity.pdbx_description
1 polymer ?
#
loop_
_entity_poly.entity_id
_entity_poly.type
_entity_poly.pdbx_seq_one_letter_code
_entity_poly.pdbx_strand_id
1 'polypeptide(L)'
;MRIVNQPRFLPVGAYDDELEHYLQKVNEVRGLRSVMTMGSVGAPGLSDLDIICVVEEQVRAKEMTGLDISARARERGIFIHGPIVVPESLVGELNYIFPISSLQDRWGEPLAQRVKPPAEEEQAALALVYLVDFTFSRLLQHSIVKTSRVLDKRGWLTRLWSLTHSEKLCNSADIVLHPHWIQLLRDIRSVRDRWNSGDDCSDSQFLNLYRRLEIVHRQLLSATLKEEALQLEIRKPDGPVKFRKGFRHIICREDVGVPQVIHHPAGLWNSVTKMNYHTIHAPLEYTLRLAHYGFSTPETEYLSNGVHGEILKKRARLVKEHVSFLNRSGIMFSLRGNLGLPVGRESSVFTLLHRAAWIMLRAYAHSR
;
A
#
# COMPACT_ATOMS: atom_id res chain seq x y z
N MET A 1 16.09 -6.68 18.45
CA MET A 1 14.94 -6.70 17.51
C MET A 1 14.70 -8.16 17.19
N ARG A 2 13.48 -8.67 17.41
CA ARG A 2 13.11 -10.07 17.20
C ARG A 2 12.68 -10.25 15.74
N ILE A 3 13.31 -11.18 15.03
CA ILE A 3 12.91 -11.56 13.67
C ILE A 3 11.88 -12.68 13.78
N VAL A 4 10.80 -12.58 13.01
CA VAL A 4 9.71 -13.56 12.96
C VAL A 4 9.34 -13.86 11.51
N ASN A 5 8.52 -14.90 11.31
CA ASN A 5 7.98 -15.27 10.00
C ASN A 5 9.09 -15.47 8.95
N GLN A 6 9.90 -16.50 9.18
CA GLN A 6 10.94 -16.91 8.24
C GLN A 6 10.30 -17.28 6.90
N PRO A 7 10.82 -16.79 5.76
CA PRO A 7 10.34 -17.24 4.47
C PRO A 7 10.64 -18.73 4.32
N ARG A 8 9.83 -19.41 3.51
CA ARG A 8 10.07 -20.79 3.11
C ARG A 8 9.85 -20.90 1.62
N PHE A 9 10.63 -21.76 0.98
CA PHE A 9 10.40 -22.06 -0.42
C PHE A 9 9.00 -22.67 -0.61
N LEU A 10 8.35 -22.27 -1.70
CA LEU A 10 7.11 -22.85 -2.18
C LEU A 10 7.31 -23.20 -3.65
N PRO A 11 6.86 -24.36 -4.15
CA PRO A 11 6.89 -24.60 -5.58
C PRO A 11 5.98 -23.61 -6.32
N VAL A 12 6.31 -23.25 -7.56
CA VAL A 12 5.47 -22.36 -8.38
C VAL A 12 4.04 -22.89 -8.48
N GLY A 13 3.88 -24.21 -8.68
CA GLY A 13 2.55 -24.84 -8.76
C GLY A 13 1.67 -24.64 -7.52
N ALA A 14 2.25 -24.39 -6.33
CA ALA A 14 1.45 -24.06 -5.15
C ALA A 14 0.69 -22.73 -5.30
N TYR A 15 1.23 -21.78 -6.08
CA TYR A 15 0.55 -20.52 -6.40
C TYR A 15 -0.63 -20.75 -7.34
N ASP A 16 -0.47 -21.61 -8.34
CA ASP A 16 -1.54 -21.97 -9.26
C ASP A 16 -2.64 -22.75 -8.54
N ASP A 17 -2.28 -23.71 -7.69
CA ASP A 17 -3.22 -24.50 -6.87
C ASP A 17 -4.02 -23.60 -5.91
N GLU A 18 -3.35 -22.63 -5.26
CA GLU A 18 -4.00 -21.70 -4.34
C GLU A 18 -4.89 -20.70 -5.08
N LEU A 19 -4.48 -20.23 -6.27
CA LEU A 19 -5.31 -19.42 -7.14
C LEU A 19 -6.57 -20.19 -7.56
N GLU A 20 -6.43 -21.40 -8.08
CA GLU A 20 -7.56 -22.25 -8.48
C GLU A 20 -8.49 -22.52 -7.30
N HIS A 21 -7.95 -22.79 -6.11
CA HIS A 21 -8.75 -22.93 -4.90
C HIS A 21 -9.54 -21.65 -4.56
N TYR A 22 -8.91 -20.47 -4.73
CA TYR A 22 -9.58 -19.18 -4.56
C TYR A 22 -10.70 -19.00 -5.60
N LEU A 23 -10.45 -19.31 -6.87
CA LEU A 23 -11.43 -19.20 -7.94
C LEU A 23 -12.67 -20.08 -7.72
N GLN A 24 -12.46 -21.33 -7.28
CA GLN A 24 -13.55 -22.24 -6.93
C GLN A 24 -14.45 -21.68 -5.83
N LYS A 25 -13.85 -21.04 -4.82
CA LYS A 25 -14.57 -20.43 -3.70
C LYS A 25 -15.40 -19.22 -4.13
N VAL A 26 -14.86 -18.39 -5.03
CA VAL A 26 -15.51 -17.14 -5.42
C VAL A 26 -16.52 -17.31 -6.55
N ASN A 27 -16.51 -18.45 -7.25
CA ASN A 27 -17.45 -18.78 -8.32
C ASN A 27 -18.93 -18.67 -7.91
N GLU A 28 -19.24 -18.89 -6.62
CA GLU A 28 -20.60 -18.83 -6.09
C GLU A 28 -20.99 -17.43 -5.54
N VAL A 29 -20.08 -16.45 -5.60
CA VAL A 29 -20.30 -15.11 -5.05
C VAL A 29 -21.21 -14.31 -5.99
N ARG A 30 -22.48 -14.18 -5.62
CA ARG A 30 -23.47 -13.39 -6.37
C ARG A 30 -23.03 -11.93 -6.50
N GLY A 31 -22.87 -11.43 -7.71
CA GLY A 31 -22.48 -10.04 -7.99
C GLY A 31 -20.98 -9.88 -8.23
N LEU A 32 -20.19 -10.96 -8.19
CA LEU A 32 -18.84 -10.98 -8.73
C LEU A 32 -18.90 -11.06 -10.27
N ARG A 33 -18.17 -10.16 -10.94
CA ARG A 33 -18.10 -10.07 -12.40
C ARG A 33 -16.82 -10.68 -12.96
N SER A 34 -15.70 -10.41 -12.31
CA SER A 34 -14.39 -10.84 -12.75
C SER A 34 -13.41 -10.95 -11.60
N VAL A 35 -12.44 -11.86 -11.73
CA VAL A 35 -11.27 -11.95 -10.87
C VAL A 35 -10.04 -11.80 -11.75
N MET A 36 -9.16 -10.88 -11.36
CA MET A 36 -7.90 -10.62 -12.04
C MET A 36 -6.74 -10.79 -11.07
N THR A 37 -5.57 -11.12 -11.61
CA THR A 37 -4.29 -11.05 -10.89
C THR A 37 -3.44 -9.91 -11.42
N MET A 38 -2.64 -9.29 -10.56
CA MET A 38 -1.60 -8.36 -10.97
C MET A 38 -0.20 -8.83 -10.54
N GLY A 39 0.84 -8.33 -11.20
CA GLY A 39 2.22 -8.68 -10.91
C GLY A 39 2.64 -10.04 -11.45
N SER A 40 3.66 -10.64 -10.81
CA SER A 40 4.24 -11.92 -11.24
C SER A 40 4.91 -12.66 -10.08
N VAL A 41 4.82 -13.99 -10.08
CA VAL A 41 5.51 -14.86 -9.12
C VAL A 41 6.94 -15.12 -9.58
N GLY A 42 7.84 -14.15 -9.36
CA GLY A 42 9.25 -14.27 -9.79
C GLY A 42 10.21 -14.91 -8.78
N ALA A 43 9.77 -15.12 -7.55
CA ALA A 43 10.53 -15.82 -6.51
C ALA A 43 9.56 -16.51 -5.55
N PRO A 44 9.17 -17.76 -5.82
CA PRO A 44 8.22 -18.52 -5.02
C PRO A 44 8.65 -18.60 -3.54
N GLY A 45 7.72 -18.38 -2.61
CA GLY A 45 8.04 -18.28 -1.19
C GLY A 45 8.48 -16.88 -0.73
N LEU A 46 8.82 -15.96 -1.65
CA LEU A 46 9.02 -14.52 -1.40
C LEU A 46 8.01 -13.63 -2.16
N SER A 47 7.32 -14.18 -3.16
CA SER A 47 6.33 -13.48 -3.98
C SER A 47 4.94 -13.56 -3.35
N ASP A 48 4.13 -12.54 -3.61
CA ASP A 48 2.72 -12.47 -3.26
C ASP A 48 1.86 -12.86 -4.46
N LEU A 49 0.60 -13.20 -4.22
CA LEU A 49 -0.43 -13.31 -5.25
C LEU A 49 -1.47 -12.20 -5.04
N ASP A 50 -1.47 -11.23 -5.94
CA ASP A 50 -2.29 -10.03 -5.80
C ASP A 50 -3.61 -10.17 -6.56
N ILE A 51 -4.73 -10.20 -5.85
CA ILE A 51 -6.07 -10.39 -6.43
C ILE A 51 -6.83 -9.07 -6.54
N ILE A 52 -7.50 -8.88 -7.68
CA ILE A 52 -8.51 -7.84 -7.90
C ILE A 52 -9.84 -8.51 -8.22
N CYS A 53 -10.87 -8.23 -7.44
CA CYS A 53 -12.25 -8.68 -7.67
C CYS A 53 -13.07 -7.50 -8.19
N VAL A 54 -13.63 -7.64 -9.39
CA VAL A 54 -14.59 -6.70 -9.94
C VAL A 54 -15.99 -7.17 -9.61
N VAL A 55 -16.79 -6.28 -9.03
CA VAL A 55 -18.15 -6.58 -8.59
C VAL A 55 -19.17 -5.59 -9.15
N GLU A 56 -20.44 -5.95 -9.09
CA GLU A 56 -21.55 -5.04 -9.39
C GLU A 56 -21.56 -3.82 -8.46
N GLU A 57 -22.12 -2.70 -8.92
CA GLU A 57 -22.19 -1.43 -8.17
C GLU A 57 -22.92 -1.54 -6.82
N GLN A 58 -23.92 -2.42 -6.74
CA GLN A 58 -24.86 -2.52 -5.62
C GLN A 58 -24.72 -3.84 -4.84
N VAL A 59 -23.49 -4.19 -4.47
CA VAL A 59 -23.23 -5.36 -3.63
C VAL A 59 -23.27 -5.04 -2.14
N ARG A 60 -23.59 -6.05 -1.32
CA ARG A 60 -23.45 -5.97 0.14
C ARG A 60 -22.42 -6.98 0.64
N ALA A 61 -21.68 -6.63 1.69
CA ALA A 61 -20.60 -7.46 2.22
C ALA A 61 -21.04 -8.86 2.63
N LYS A 62 -22.29 -9.02 3.09
CA LYS A 62 -22.89 -10.32 3.40
C LYS A 62 -22.95 -11.25 2.18
N GLU A 63 -23.10 -10.70 0.97
CA GLU A 63 -23.11 -11.42 -0.30
C GLU A 63 -21.68 -11.69 -0.80
N MET A 64 -20.67 -11.01 -0.24
CA MET A 64 -19.27 -11.01 -0.69
C MET A 64 -18.30 -11.71 0.27
N THR A 65 -18.78 -12.43 1.28
CA THR A 65 -17.93 -13.08 2.29
C THR A 65 -16.96 -14.09 1.69
N GLY A 66 -17.30 -14.68 0.54
CA GLY A 66 -16.45 -15.57 -0.24
C GLY A 66 -15.17 -14.91 -0.76
N LEU A 67 -15.11 -13.58 -0.91
CA LEU A 67 -13.94 -12.90 -1.47
C LEU A 67 -12.79 -12.73 -0.46
N ASP A 68 -13.06 -12.74 0.85
CA ASP A 68 -12.04 -12.54 1.89
C ASP A 68 -11.05 -13.72 1.92
N ILE A 69 -9.77 -13.42 1.73
CA ILE A 69 -8.68 -14.40 1.69
C ILE A 69 -8.35 -14.94 3.09
N SER A 70 -8.48 -14.09 4.13
CA SER A 70 -7.92 -14.34 5.46
C SER A 70 -8.56 -15.51 6.21
N ALA A 71 -9.78 -15.91 5.84
CA ALA A 71 -10.52 -16.94 6.55
C ALA A 71 -10.15 -18.38 6.15
N ARG A 72 -9.57 -18.61 4.97
CA ARG A 72 -9.53 -19.98 4.37
C ARG A 72 -8.36 -20.30 3.43
N ALA A 73 -7.36 -19.43 3.27
CA ALA A 73 -6.19 -19.77 2.45
C ALA A 73 -5.51 -21.07 2.94
N ARG A 74 -5.25 -22.02 2.03
CA ARG A 74 -4.57 -23.28 2.40
C ARG A 74 -3.11 -22.98 2.72
N GLU A 75 -2.51 -22.12 1.92
CA GLU A 75 -1.14 -21.64 2.09
C GLU A 75 -1.10 -20.15 2.47
N ARG A 76 -1.07 -19.87 3.78
CA ARG A 76 -1.06 -18.49 4.33
C ARG A 76 0.15 -17.64 3.88
N GLY A 77 1.17 -18.24 3.27
CA GLY A 77 2.36 -17.54 2.77
C GLY A 77 2.26 -17.02 1.33
N ILE A 78 1.20 -17.39 0.59
CA ILE A 78 1.00 -17.00 -0.82
C ILE A 78 0.32 -15.64 -0.92
N PHE A 79 -0.73 -15.42 -0.13
CA PHE A 79 -1.42 -14.13 -0.03
C PHE A 79 -0.92 -13.32 1.16
N ILE A 80 -0.18 -12.24 0.93
CA ILE A 80 0.34 -11.36 1.98
C ILE A 80 -0.69 -10.25 2.30
N HIS A 81 -1.54 -9.88 1.34
CA HIS A 81 -2.63 -8.92 1.54
C HIS A 81 -4.00 -9.43 1.10
N GLY A 82 -5.05 -8.76 1.60
CA GLY A 82 -6.42 -8.99 1.15
C GLY A 82 -6.64 -8.59 -0.31
N PRO A 83 -7.75 -9.01 -0.93
CA PRO A 83 -8.03 -8.66 -2.32
C PRO A 83 -8.32 -7.17 -2.46
N ILE A 84 -8.18 -6.64 -3.67
CA ILE A 84 -8.73 -5.35 -4.05
C ILE A 84 -10.13 -5.60 -4.60
N VAL A 85 -11.18 -5.12 -3.91
CA VAL A 85 -12.55 -5.19 -4.41
C VAL A 85 -12.93 -3.85 -5.02
N VAL A 86 -13.34 -3.83 -6.27
CA VAL A 86 -13.71 -2.62 -7.01
C VAL A 86 -15.04 -2.80 -7.74
N PRO A 87 -15.87 -1.76 -7.83
CA PRO A 87 -17.05 -1.81 -8.67
C PRO A 87 -16.64 -1.69 -10.14
N GLU A 88 -17.47 -2.23 -11.03
CA GLU A 88 -17.21 -2.27 -12.47
C GLU A 88 -16.96 -0.89 -13.09
N SER A 89 -17.66 0.15 -12.61
CA SER A 89 -17.46 1.54 -13.04
C SER A 89 -16.04 2.07 -12.85
N LEU A 90 -15.29 1.55 -11.89
CA LEU A 90 -13.93 2.00 -11.57
C LEU A 90 -12.83 1.19 -12.28
N VAL A 91 -13.17 0.13 -13.03
CA VAL A 91 -12.17 -0.73 -13.70
C VAL A 91 -11.28 0.09 -14.65
N GLY A 92 -11.87 0.96 -15.47
CA GLY A 92 -11.11 1.76 -16.43
C GLY A 92 -10.11 2.73 -15.80
N GLU A 93 -10.28 3.02 -14.51
CA GLU A 93 -9.52 4.02 -13.77
C GLU A 93 -8.58 3.39 -12.72
N LEU A 94 -8.38 2.07 -12.75
CA LEU A 94 -7.62 1.35 -11.73
C LEU A 94 -6.22 1.90 -11.51
N ASN A 95 -5.53 2.34 -12.57
CA ASN A 95 -4.21 2.96 -12.45
C ASN A 95 -4.25 4.19 -11.53
N TYR A 96 -5.28 5.03 -11.59
CA TYR A 96 -5.32 6.22 -10.71
C TYR A 96 -5.68 5.88 -9.26
N ILE A 97 -6.06 4.63 -8.96
CA ILE A 97 -6.42 4.16 -7.61
C ILE A 97 -5.28 3.32 -7.00
N PHE A 98 -4.70 2.41 -7.78
CA PHE A 98 -3.66 1.46 -7.37
C PHE A 98 -2.52 1.38 -8.41
N PRO A 99 -1.28 1.11 -7.99
CA PRO A 99 -0.17 0.85 -8.91
C PRO A 99 -0.31 -0.55 -9.53
N ILE A 100 -1.03 -0.64 -10.66
CA ILE A 100 -1.27 -1.90 -11.37
C ILE A 100 -0.11 -2.22 -12.30
N SER A 101 0.24 -3.50 -12.40
CA SER A 101 1.17 -4.00 -13.42
C SER A 101 0.78 -5.42 -13.83
N SER A 102 1.00 -5.78 -15.10
CA SER A 102 0.81 -7.15 -15.62
C SER A 102 -0.56 -7.76 -15.26
N LEU A 103 -1.64 -7.02 -15.50
CA LEU A 103 -2.99 -7.45 -15.16
C LEU A 103 -3.42 -8.63 -16.06
N GLN A 104 -4.01 -9.66 -15.46
CA GLN A 104 -4.47 -10.86 -16.17
C GLN A 104 -5.84 -11.27 -15.64
N ASP A 105 -6.80 -11.48 -16.53
CA ASP A 105 -8.09 -12.08 -16.19
C ASP A 105 -7.89 -13.55 -15.80
N ARG A 106 -8.52 -13.97 -14.71
CA ARG A 106 -8.45 -15.35 -14.19
C ARG A 106 -9.80 -16.04 -14.13
N TRP A 107 -10.88 -15.28 -14.00
CA TRP A 107 -12.24 -15.80 -13.97
C TRP A 107 -13.26 -14.72 -14.34
N GLY A 108 -14.38 -15.14 -14.94
CA GLY A 108 -15.50 -14.26 -15.27
C GLY A 108 -15.29 -13.46 -16.54
N GLU A 109 -15.81 -12.24 -16.57
CA GLU A 109 -15.73 -11.34 -17.72
C GLU A 109 -14.27 -10.87 -17.96
N PRO A 110 -13.82 -10.75 -19.23
CA PRO A 110 -12.46 -10.32 -19.56
C PRO A 110 -12.35 -8.79 -19.44
N LEU A 111 -12.16 -8.31 -18.22
CA LEU A 111 -12.21 -6.89 -17.88
C LEU A 111 -10.81 -6.24 -17.82
N ALA A 112 -9.72 -7.02 -17.82
CA ALA A 112 -8.37 -6.46 -17.78
C ALA A 112 -8.09 -5.50 -18.95
N GLN A 113 -8.63 -5.79 -20.13
CA GLN A 113 -8.50 -4.92 -21.33
C GLN A 113 -9.19 -3.56 -21.18
N ARG A 114 -10.13 -3.40 -20.24
CA ARG A 114 -10.78 -2.11 -19.98
C ARG A 114 -9.90 -1.17 -19.18
N VAL A 115 -8.88 -1.69 -18.50
CA VAL A 115 -7.91 -0.88 -17.76
C VAL A 115 -7.00 -0.18 -18.77
N LYS A 116 -7.25 1.10 -18.99
CA LYS A 116 -6.45 1.89 -19.92
C LYS A 116 -5.12 2.25 -19.26
N PRO A 117 -3.99 2.14 -19.98
CA PRO A 117 -2.76 2.74 -19.50
C PRO A 117 -2.98 4.27 -19.33
N PRO A 118 -2.31 4.90 -18.35
CA PRO A 118 -2.29 6.36 -18.26
C PRO A 118 -1.80 6.96 -19.57
N ALA A 119 -2.30 8.16 -19.92
CA ALA A 119 -1.76 8.88 -21.08
C ALA A 119 -0.27 9.16 -20.87
N GLU A 120 0.51 9.24 -21.96
CA GLU A 120 1.97 9.41 -21.90
C GLU A 120 2.37 10.61 -21.04
N GLU A 121 1.68 11.74 -21.23
CA GLU A 121 1.84 12.98 -20.45
C GLU A 121 1.52 12.84 -18.95
N GLU A 122 0.73 11.83 -18.56
CA GLU A 122 0.35 11.58 -17.17
C GLU A 122 1.30 10.59 -16.47
N GLN A 123 2.14 9.87 -17.20
CA GLN A 123 2.94 8.77 -16.65
C GLN A 123 3.93 9.25 -15.58
N ALA A 124 4.66 10.34 -15.85
CA ALA A 124 5.61 10.93 -14.90
C ALA A 124 4.90 11.44 -13.64
N ALA A 125 3.77 12.14 -13.81
CA ALA A 125 2.95 12.63 -12.72
C ALA A 125 2.43 11.49 -11.84
N LEU A 126 1.90 10.42 -12.46
CA LEU A 126 1.40 9.26 -11.73
C LEU A 126 2.53 8.48 -11.03
N ALA A 127 3.73 8.43 -11.64
CA ALA A 127 4.90 7.83 -11.00
C ALA A 127 5.33 8.58 -9.73
N LEU A 128 5.37 9.92 -9.76
CA LEU A 128 5.60 10.75 -8.58
C LEU A 128 4.55 10.49 -7.49
N VAL A 129 3.28 10.42 -7.89
CA VAL A 129 2.17 10.11 -6.99
C VAL A 129 2.40 8.78 -6.28
N TYR A 130 2.70 7.72 -7.00
CA TYR A 130 2.93 6.41 -6.39
C TYR A 130 4.16 6.40 -5.50
N LEU A 131 5.26 7.05 -5.90
CA LEU A 131 6.48 7.13 -5.10
C LEU A 131 6.20 7.76 -3.73
N VAL A 132 5.46 8.87 -3.68
CA VAL A 132 5.08 9.49 -2.40
C VAL A 132 4.17 8.57 -1.58
N ASP A 133 3.08 8.03 -2.16
CA ASP A 133 2.11 7.23 -1.42
C ASP A 133 2.73 5.95 -0.86
N PHE A 134 3.53 5.27 -1.69
CA PHE A 134 4.25 4.07 -1.31
C PHE A 134 5.26 4.36 -0.22
N THR A 135 6.13 5.36 -0.43
CA THR A 135 7.24 5.64 0.49
C THR A 135 6.70 6.12 1.84
N PHE A 136 5.65 6.94 1.84
CA PHE A 136 4.95 7.33 3.06
C PHE A 136 4.39 6.12 3.81
N SER A 137 3.73 5.19 3.11
CA SER A 137 3.24 3.93 3.71
C SER A 137 4.38 3.09 4.31
N ARG A 138 5.55 3.04 3.65
CA ARG A 138 6.74 2.34 4.17
C ARG A 138 7.29 2.99 5.43
N LEU A 139 7.34 4.32 5.52
CA LEU A 139 7.79 5.00 6.74
C LEU A 139 6.87 4.73 7.95
N LEU A 140 5.55 4.63 7.72
CA LEU A 140 4.62 4.17 8.75
C LEU A 140 4.97 2.75 9.22
N GLN A 141 5.22 1.83 8.29
CA GLN A 141 5.59 0.45 8.62
C GLN A 141 6.93 0.37 9.37
N HIS A 142 7.95 1.15 8.97
CA HIS A 142 9.21 1.24 9.71
C HIS A 142 9.00 1.72 11.15
N SER A 143 8.12 2.72 11.37
CA SER A 143 7.84 3.21 12.72
C SER A 143 7.22 2.14 13.63
N ILE A 144 6.33 1.30 13.08
CA ILE A 144 5.73 0.17 13.81
C ILE A 144 6.80 -0.85 14.19
N VAL A 145 7.72 -1.18 13.30
CA VAL A 145 8.84 -2.09 13.59
C VAL A 145 9.72 -1.51 14.70
N LYS A 146 10.04 -0.21 14.65
CA LYS A 146 10.87 0.44 15.66
C LYS A 146 10.24 0.38 17.05
N THR A 147 8.95 0.64 17.14
CA THR A 147 8.23 0.62 18.43
C THR A 147 8.00 -0.81 18.92
N SER A 148 7.55 -1.72 18.06
CA SER A 148 7.26 -3.11 18.46
C SER A 148 8.51 -3.96 18.67
N ARG A 149 9.66 -3.57 18.08
CA ARG A 149 10.91 -4.35 18.02
C ARG A 149 10.74 -5.73 17.38
N VAL A 150 9.67 -5.94 16.60
CA VAL A 150 9.40 -7.18 15.84
C VAL A 150 9.52 -6.90 14.36
N LEU A 151 10.27 -7.73 13.65
CA LEU A 151 10.52 -7.61 12.22
C LEU A 151 10.09 -8.90 11.51
N ASP A 152 9.03 -8.81 10.72
CA ASP A 152 8.51 -9.89 9.86
C ASP A 152 9.43 -10.06 8.63
N LYS A 153 10.25 -11.10 8.61
CA LYS A 153 11.26 -11.28 7.57
C LYS A 153 10.65 -11.52 6.21
N ARG A 154 9.72 -12.48 6.11
CA ARG A 154 9.00 -12.79 4.88
C ARG A 154 8.29 -11.56 4.32
N GLY A 155 7.59 -10.82 5.18
CA GLY A 155 6.88 -9.60 4.80
C GLY A 155 7.82 -8.50 4.35
N TRP A 156 8.97 -8.31 4.99
CA TRP A 156 9.93 -7.26 4.61
C TRP A 156 10.81 -7.63 3.43
N LEU A 157 11.04 -8.91 3.14
CA LEU A 157 11.71 -9.34 1.90
C LEU A 157 10.88 -9.01 0.65
N THR A 158 9.55 -9.16 0.70
CA THR A 158 8.68 -8.64 -0.37
C THR A 158 8.75 -7.12 -0.48
N ARG A 159 8.81 -6.42 0.66
CA ARG A 159 8.89 -4.95 0.67
C ARG A 159 10.24 -4.45 0.14
N LEU A 160 11.32 -5.15 0.43
CA LEU A 160 12.63 -4.93 -0.18
C LEU A 160 12.52 -5.06 -1.69
N TRP A 161 11.91 -6.13 -2.19
CA TRP A 161 11.69 -6.29 -3.64
C TRP A 161 10.88 -5.14 -4.23
N SER A 162 9.89 -4.61 -3.53
CA SER A 162 9.11 -3.48 -4.04
C SER A 162 9.93 -2.19 -4.27
N LEU A 163 11.15 -2.08 -3.72
CA LEU A 163 12.08 -1.00 -4.09
C LEU A 163 12.51 -1.08 -5.57
N THR A 164 12.54 -2.27 -6.18
CA THR A 164 12.81 -2.41 -7.62
C THR A 164 11.68 -1.84 -8.49
N HIS A 165 10.45 -1.79 -7.97
CA HIS A 165 9.36 -1.07 -8.63
C HIS A 165 9.52 0.44 -8.44
N SER A 166 9.94 0.89 -7.24
CA SER A 166 10.29 2.30 -7.02
C SER A 166 11.40 2.79 -7.93
N GLU A 167 12.40 1.96 -8.24
CA GLU A 167 13.45 2.30 -9.23
C GLU A 167 12.85 2.63 -10.61
N LYS A 168 11.91 1.81 -11.10
CA LYS A 168 11.21 2.09 -12.37
C LYS A 168 10.43 3.40 -12.31
N LEU A 169 9.72 3.65 -11.21
CA LEU A 169 8.97 4.90 -11.02
C LEU A 169 9.90 6.11 -10.93
N CYS A 170 11.06 5.98 -10.30
CA CYS A 170 12.07 7.04 -10.27
C CYS A 170 12.55 7.38 -11.68
N ASN A 171 12.82 6.35 -12.51
CA ASN A 171 13.21 6.58 -13.90
C ASN A 171 12.10 7.26 -14.71
N SER A 172 10.84 6.87 -14.52
CA SER A 172 9.69 7.52 -15.18
C SER A 172 9.43 8.96 -14.71
N ALA A 173 9.97 9.33 -13.54
CA ALA A 173 9.83 10.66 -12.95
C ALA A 173 11.14 11.45 -12.94
N ASP A 174 12.15 11.02 -13.71
CA ASP A 174 13.47 11.64 -13.81
C ASP A 174 14.19 11.86 -12.45
N ILE A 175 13.89 11.04 -11.45
CA ILE A 175 14.55 11.08 -10.14
C ILE A 175 15.85 10.28 -10.20
N VAL A 176 16.97 10.99 -10.10
CA VAL A 176 18.31 10.38 -10.06
C VAL A 176 18.52 9.57 -8.79
N LEU A 177 18.88 8.30 -8.95
CA LEU A 177 19.16 7.39 -7.85
C LEU A 177 20.57 7.60 -7.29
N HIS A 178 20.69 7.68 -5.97
CA HIS A 178 22.00 7.77 -5.32
C HIS A 178 22.80 6.45 -5.43
N PRO A 179 24.15 6.49 -5.45
CA PRO A 179 24.98 5.29 -5.60
C PRO A 179 24.70 4.20 -4.55
N HIS A 180 24.44 4.55 -3.29
CA HIS A 180 24.12 3.59 -2.24
C HIS A 180 22.72 2.96 -2.40
N TRP A 181 21.80 3.62 -3.11
CA TRP A 181 20.50 3.05 -3.48
C TRP A 181 20.67 2.01 -4.57
N ILE A 182 21.46 2.32 -5.60
CA ILE A 182 21.79 1.41 -6.69
C ILE A 182 22.46 0.14 -6.12
N GLN A 183 23.39 0.31 -5.18
CA GLN A 183 24.00 -0.85 -4.52
C GLN A 183 22.96 -1.66 -3.72
N LEU A 184 22.03 -1.02 -3.01
CA LEU A 184 20.97 -1.73 -2.29
C LEU A 184 20.07 -2.53 -3.25
N LEU A 185 19.70 -1.95 -4.40
CA LEU A 185 18.91 -2.61 -5.43
C LEU A 185 19.63 -3.84 -6.00
N ARG A 186 20.94 -3.74 -6.26
CA ARG A 186 21.77 -4.88 -6.67
C ARG A 186 21.78 -5.99 -5.62
N ASP A 187 21.95 -5.64 -4.35
CA ASP A 187 21.97 -6.62 -3.26
C ASP A 187 20.60 -7.31 -3.08
N ILE A 188 19.50 -6.57 -3.25
CA ILE A 188 18.13 -7.09 -3.21
C ILE A 188 17.89 -8.09 -4.36
N ARG A 189 18.31 -7.75 -5.58
CA ARG A 189 18.23 -8.66 -6.73
C ARG A 189 19.05 -9.92 -6.49
N SER A 190 20.29 -9.77 -6.04
CA SER A 190 21.17 -10.91 -5.70
C SER A 190 20.56 -11.84 -4.66
N VAL A 191 19.90 -11.32 -3.61
CA VAL A 191 19.18 -12.16 -2.64
C VAL A 191 18.06 -12.96 -3.31
N ARG A 192 17.31 -12.34 -4.22
CA ARG A 192 16.20 -13.00 -4.91
C ARG A 192 16.70 -14.05 -5.91
N ASP A 193 17.78 -13.79 -6.62
CA ASP A 193 18.40 -14.74 -7.55
C ASP A 193 18.93 -15.96 -6.80
N ARG A 194 19.64 -15.74 -5.69
CA ARG A 194 20.10 -16.82 -4.81
C ARG A 194 18.96 -17.64 -4.23
N TRP A 195 17.88 -16.98 -3.81
CA TRP A 195 16.67 -17.66 -3.33
C TRP A 195 16.09 -18.63 -4.36
N ASN A 196 16.06 -18.23 -5.64
CA ASN A 196 15.59 -19.09 -6.72
C ASN A 196 16.52 -20.29 -6.99
N SER A 197 17.78 -20.20 -6.57
CA SER A 197 18.76 -21.30 -6.65
C SER A 197 18.77 -22.19 -5.39
N GLY A 198 17.89 -21.95 -4.42
CA GLY A 198 17.77 -22.75 -3.20
C GLY A 198 18.57 -22.23 -2.00
N ASP A 199 19.22 -21.07 -2.11
CA ASP A 199 19.91 -20.43 -0.99
C ASP A 199 18.96 -19.60 -0.11
N ASP A 200 19.28 -19.49 1.18
CA ASP A 200 18.53 -18.64 2.11
C ASP A 200 19.13 -17.24 2.27
N CYS A 201 18.29 -16.27 2.68
CA CYS A 201 18.76 -14.99 3.18
C CYS A 201 19.00 -15.08 4.69
N SER A 202 20.24 -14.98 5.16
CA SER A 202 20.54 -15.02 6.59
C SER A 202 19.93 -13.83 7.35
N ASP A 203 19.70 -13.98 8.65
CA ASP A 203 19.14 -12.90 9.49
C ASP A 203 20.05 -11.66 9.53
N SER A 204 21.38 -11.84 9.51
CA SER A 204 22.34 -10.72 9.49
C SER A 204 22.29 -9.95 8.18
N GLN A 205 22.20 -10.65 7.04
CA GLN A 205 22.04 -10.05 5.73
C GLN A 205 20.69 -9.31 5.62
N PHE A 206 19.61 -9.96 6.05
CA PHE A 206 18.29 -9.36 6.06
C PHE A 206 18.25 -8.07 6.90
N LEU A 207 18.84 -8.07 8.10
CA LEU A 207 18.92 -6.88 8.95
C LEU A 207 19.73 -5.75 8.31
N ASN A 208 20.81 -6.07 7.61
CA ASN A 208 21.60 -5.07 6.86
C ASN A 208 20.75 -4.41 5.77
N LEU A 209 20.07 -5.22 4.96
CA LEU A 209 19.19 -4.75 3.88
C LEU A 209 18.04 -3.89 4.42
N TYR A 210 17.39 -4.33 5.50
CA TYR A 210 16.31 -3.58 6.15
C TYR A 210 16.76 -2.20 6.63
N ARG A 211 17.92 -2.10 7.28
CA ARG A 211 18.43 -0.81 7.79
C ARG A 211 18.73 0.17 6.66
N ARG A 212 19.34 -0.33 5.57
CA ARG A 212 19.61 0.48 4.38
C ARG A 212 18.32 0.91 3.70
N LEU A 213 17.33 0.02 3.60
CA LEU A 213 16.01 0.33 3.04
C LEU A 213 15.32 1.48 3.79
N GLU A 214 15.41 1.51 5.12
CA GLU A 214 14.82 2.62 5.89
C GLU A 214 15.43 3.98 5.50
N ILE A 215 16.75 4.02 5.35
CA ILE A 215 17.47 5.23 4.92
C ILE A 215 17.03 5.64 3.52
N VAL A 216 16.92 4.68 2.60
CA VAL A 216 16.46 4.94 1.23
C VAL A 216 15.04 5.50 1.21
N HIS A 217 14.08 4.90 1.93
CA HIS A 217 12.71 5.43 1.97
C HIS A 217 12.64 6.85 2.54
N ARG A 218 13.43 7.17 3.56
CA ARG A 218 13.49 8.52 4.12
C ARG A 218 13.95 9.56 3.09
N GLN A 219 15.03 9.25 2.38
CA GLN A 219 15.61 10.14 1.38
C GLN A 219 14.73 10.22 0.12
N LEU A 220 14.16 9.09 -0.31
CA LEU A 220 13.26 9.00 -1.46
C LEU A 220 12.01 9.86 -1.25
N LEU A 221 11.36 9.80 -0.08
CA LEU A 221 10.19 10.64 0.16
C LEU A 221 10.53 12.13 0.06
N SER A 222 11.65 12.57 0.64
CA SER A 222 12.10 13.96 0.53
C SER A 222 12.40 14.35 -0.92
N ALA A 223 13.10 13.51 -1.68
CA ALA A 223 13.42 13.78 -3.08
C ALA A 223 12.15 13.88 -3.94
N THR A 224 11.22 12.92 -3.81
CA THR A 224 9.97 12.91 -4.56
C THR A 224 9.06 14.09 -4.19
N LEU A 225 8.99 14.49 -2.92
CA LEU A 225 8.19 15.65 -2.52
C LEU A 225 8.74 16.97 -3.07
N LYS A 226 10.07 17.10 -3.17
CA LYS A 226 10.69 18.26 -3.81
C LYS A 226 10.35 18.32 -5.29
N GLU A 227 10.48 17.19 -5.98
CA GLU A 227 10.13 17.10 -7.40
C GLU A 227 8.65 17.40 -7.63
N GLU A 228 7.76 16.77 -6.84
CA GLU A 228 6.31 17.06 -6.88
C GLU A 228 6.00 18.53 -6.63
N ALA A 229 6.67 19.19 -5.69
CA ALA A 229 6.47 20.63 -5.45
C ALA A 229 6.93 21.51 -6.63
N LEU A 230 8.00 21.12 -7.34
CA LEU A 230 8.43 21.81 -8.57
C LEU A 230 7.36 21.68 -9.65
N GLN A 231 6.83 20.48 -9.88
CA GLN A 231 5.81 20.20 -10.89
C GLN A 231 4.46 20.89 -10.59
N LEU A 232 4.19 21.21 -9.32
CA LEU A 232 2.97 21.94 -8.96
C LEU A 232 3.07 23.43 -9.25
N GLU A 233 4.28 24.01 -9.28
CA GLU A 233 4.52 25.46 -9.49
C GLU A 233 3.79 26.37 -8.49
N ILE A 234 3.51 25.87 -7.27
CA ILE A 234 2.83 26.62 -6.22
C ILE A 234 3.81 27.00 -5.12
N ARG A 235 3.70 28.24 -4.64
CA ARG A 235 4.44 28.71 -3.47
C ARG A 235 4.02 27.91 -2.23
N LYS A 236 5.01 27.42 -1.49
CA LYS A 236 4.80 26.76 -0.20
C LYS A 236 4.26 27.75 0.84
N PRO A 237 3.48 27.29 1.85
CA PRO A 237 3.05 28.15 2.96
C PRO A 237 4.23 28.78 3.71
N ASP A 238 4.07 29.96 4.32
CA ASP A 238 5.16 30.63 5.04
C ASP A 238 5.43 30.06 6.45
N GLY A 239 4.68 29.02 6.87
CA GLY A 239 4.76 28.49 8.24
C GLY A 239 4.34 27.02 8.37
N PRO A 240 4.46 26.46 9.58
CA PRO A 240 4.13 25.06 9.83
C PRO A 240 2.64 24.80 9.69
N VAL A 241 2.26 23.81 8.89
CA VAL A 241 0.86 23.43 8.66
C VAL A 241 0.56 22.08 9.31
N LYS A 242 -0.63 21.94 9.90
CA LYS A 242 -1.03 20.73 10.62
C LYS A 242 -2.31 20.15 10.05
N PHE A 243 -2.30 18.84 9.81
CA PHE A 243 -3.47 18.08 9.39
C PHE A 243 -3.76 16.97 10.40
N ARG A 244 -5.03 16.83 10.81
CA ARG A 244 -5.46 15.75 11.72
C ARG A 244 -6.69 15.05 11.17
N LYS A 245 -6.57 13.75 10.90
CA LYS A 245 -7.71 12.92 10.50
C LYS A 245 -7.53 11.46 10.92
N GLY A 246 -8.53 10.92 11.62
CA GLY A 246 -8.46 9.56 12.18
C GLY A 246 -7.24 9.37 13.07
N PHE A 247 -6.51 8.27 12.84
CA PHE A 247 -5.28 7.91 13.56
C PHE A 247 -4.00 8.60 13.07
N ARG A 248 -4.08 9.59 12.16
CA ARG A 248 -2.91 10.29 11.62
C ARG A 248 -2.95 11.77 11.96
N HIS A 249 -1.83 12.25 12.48
CA HIS A 249 -1.54 13.67 12.68
C HIS A 249 -0.27 14.01 11.88
N ILE A 250 -0.39 14.85 10.87
CA ILE A 250 0.72 15.27 10.01
C ILE A 250 1.06 16.72 10.37
N ILE A 251 2.35 16.98 10.59
CA ILE A 251 2.91 18.29 10.87
C ILE A 251 3.96 18.56 9.81
N CYS A 252 3.66 19.50 8.92
CA CYS A 252 4.56 19.90 7.84
C CYS A 252 5.34 21.14 8.26
N ARG A 253 6.67 21.13 8.11
CA ARG A 253 7.54 22.26 8.49
C ARG A 253 8.75 22.34 7.56
N GLU A 254 9.38 23.52 7.51
CA GLU A 254 10.55 23.78 6.66
C GLU A 254 11.84 23.16 7.20
N ASP A 255 11.99 23.07 8.53
CA ASP A 255 13.16 22.48 9.20
C ASP A 255 13.24 20.95 9.05
N VAL A 256 12.19 20.31 8.53
CA VAL A 256 12.13 18.87 8.33
C VAL A 256 12.69 18.51 6.96
N GLY A 257 14.02 18.38 6.87
CA GLY A 257 14.68 17.89 5.65
C GLY A 257 14.39 16.41 5.34
N VAL A 258 14.08 15.61 6.37
CA VAL A 258 13.77 14.18 6.25
C VAL A 258 12.55 13.82 7.11
N PRO A 259 11.51 13.20 6.53
CA PRO A 259 10.32 12.83 7.28
C PRO A 259 10.61 11.90 8.46
N GLN A 260 9.90 12.14 9.56
CA GLN A 260 9.95 11.31 10.77
C GLN A 260 8.54 10.88 11.15
N VAL A 261 8.36 9.57 11.35
CA VAL A 261 7.11 9.00 11.83
C VAL A 261 7.31 8.50 13.25
N ILE A 262 6.43 8.93 14.15
CA ILE A 262 6.33 8.48 15.53
C ILE A 262 5.05 7.64 15.65
N HIS A 263 5.23 6.36 15.98
CA HIS A 263 4.12 5.45 16.28
C HIS A 263 3.81 5.48 17.77
N HIS A 264 2.57 5.82 18.11
CA HIS A 264 2.06 5.85 19.47
C HIS A 264 1.18 4.61 19.68
N PRO A 265 1.70 3.57 20.33
CA PRO A 265 0.93 2.36 20.58
C PRO A 265 -0.22 2.69 21.53
N ALA A 266 -1.33 1.96 21.40
CA ALA A 266 -2.44 2.08 22.33
C ALA A 266 -1.96 1.82 23.77
N GLY A 267 -1.84 2.88 24.57
CA GLY A 267 -1.44 2.78 25.97
C GLY A 267 -2.53 2.17 26.86
N LEU A 268 -2.14 1.80 28.10
CA LEU A 268 -3.05 1.32 29.16
C LEU A 268 -4.22 2.28 29.44
N TRP A 269 -4.02 3.59 29.23
CA TRP A 269 -5.00 4.65 29.49
C TRP A 269 -5.97 4.93 28.31
N ASN A 270 -5.75 4.33 27.13
CA ASN A 270 -6.66 4.39 25.98
C ASN A 270 -7.61 3.17 25.93
N SER A 271 -7.98 2.62 27.09
CA SER A 271 -8.60 1.30 27.28
C SER A 271 -9.91 1.08 26.50
N VAL A 272 -10.62 2.15 26.13
CA VAL A 272 -11.92 2.07 25.43
C VAL A 272 -11.76 1.92 23.91
N THR A 273 -10.87 2.69 23.28
CA THR A 273 -10.69 2.66 21.81
C THR A 273 -9.49 1.82 21.39
N LYS A 274 -8.46 1.77 22.25
CA LYS A 274 -7.23 0.99 22.13
C LYS A 274 -6.59 1.26 20.72
N MET A 275 -6.77 2.46 20.17
CA MET A 275 -6.32 2.82 18.82
C MET A 275 -4.85 3.23 18.83
N ASN A 276 -4.08 2.66 17.90
CA ASN A 276 -2.74 3.16 17.59
C ASN A 276 -2.88 4.43 16.76
N TYR A 277 -2.06 5.45 17.02
CA TYR A 277 -2.01 6.65 16.19
C TYR A 277 -0.58 7.01 15.81
N HIS A 278 -0.43 7.81 14.75
CA HIS A 278 0.87 8.20 14.21
C HIS A 278 0.97 9.72 14.16
N THR A 279 2.07 10.25 14.66
CA THR A 279 2.50 11.63 14.37
C THR A 279 3.55 11.57 13.27
N ILE A 280 3.31 12.30 12.19
CA ILE A 280 4.22 12.38 11.06
C ILE A 280 4.73 13.80 10.95
N HIS A 281 6.04 13.97 11.09
CA HIS A 281 6.75 15.19 10.74
C HIS A 281 7.19 15.06 9.29
N ALA A 282 6.69 15.94 8.42
CA ALA A 282 6.95 15.90 6.98
C ALA A 282 7.56 17.21 6.49
N PRO A 283 8.29 17.19 5.35
CA PRO A 283 8.67 18.40 4.64
C PRO A 283 7.45 19.25 4.28
N LEU A 284 7.63 20.56 4.22
CA LEU A 284 6.58 21.53 3.93
C LEU A 284 5.90 21.28 2.58
N GLU A 285 6.63 20.75 1.60
CA GLU A 285 6.13 20.34 0.28
C GLU A 285 4.93 19.39 0.36
N TYR A 286 4.85 18.57 1.41
CA TYR A 286 3.74 17.62 1.56
C TYR A 286 2.38 18.31 1.78
N THR A 287 2.38 19.57 2.22
CA THR A 287 1.16 20.38 2.33
C THR A 287 0.45 20.53 0.99
N LEU A 288 1.21 20.79 -0.08
CA LEU A 288 0.68 21.02 -1.43
C LEU A 288 -0.07 19.79 -1.93
N ARG A 289 0.52 18.59 -1.74
CA ARG A 289 -0.12 17.33 -2.09
C ARG A 289 -1.41 17.10 -1.31
N LEU A 290 -1.37 17.28 0.01
CA LEU A 290 -2.54 17.07 0.86
C LEU A 290 -3.68 18.01 0.48
N ALA A 291 -3.37 19.26 0.11
CA ALA A 291 -4.34 20.21 -0.40
C ALA A 291 -5.00 19.71 -1.70
N HIS A 292 -4.24 19.20 -2.68
CA HIS A 292 -4.81 18.61 -3.91
C HIS A 292 -5.65 17.36 -3.63
N TYR A 293 -5.37 16.63 -2.56
CA TYR A 293 -6.21 15.53 -2.08
C TYR A 293 -7.48 15.98 -1.35
N GLY A 294 -7.68 17.28 -1.20
CA GLY A 294 -8.82 17.90 -0.51
C GLY A 294 -8.68 17.87 1.00
N PHE A 295 -7.45 17.81 1.52
CA PHE A 295 -7.12 18.08 2.91
C PHE A 295 -6.46 19.46 2.96
N SER A 296 -7.21 20.52 2.68
CA SER A 296 -6.69 21.90 2.72
C SER A 296 -6.93 22.56 4.09
N THR A 297 -6.05 23.48 4.42
CA THR A 297 -6.21 24.52 5.43
C THR A 297 -6.21 25.90 4.74
N PRO A 298 -6.57 27.01 5.42
CA PRO A 298 -6.54 28.36 4.83
C PRO A 298 -5.17 28.71 4.20
N GLU A 299 -4.07 28.17 4.74
CA GLU A 299 -2.72 28.37 4.25
C GLU A 299 -2.41 27.62 2.92
N THR A 300 -3.35 26.83 2.40
CA THR A 300 -3.16 25.95 1.23
C THR A 300 -4.28 26.06 0.19
N GLU A 301 -4.95 27.21 0.14
CA GLU A 301 -6.12 27.43 -0.74
C GLU A 301 -5.79 27.39 -2.24
N TYR A 302 -4.54 27.68 -2.62
CA TYR A 302 -4.11 27.70 -4.02
C TYR A 302 -3.72 26.29 -4.49
N LEU A 303 -4.42 25.79 -5.52
CA LEU A 303 -4.15 24.50 -6.16
C LEU A 303 -3.70 24.70 -7.61
N SER A 304 -2.81 23.84 -8.08
CA SER A 304 -2.33 23.86 -9.46
C SER A 304 -3.39 23.26 -10.36
N ASN A 305 -3.54 23.84 -11.55
CA ASN A 305 -4.35 23.30 -12.64
C ASN A 305 -3.46 22.70 -13.75
N GLY A 306 -2.15 22.59 -13.52
CA GLY A 306 -1.25 21.85 -14.39
C GLY A 306 -1.52 20.34 -14.33
N VAL A 307 -0.92 19.59 -15.26
CA VAL A 307 -1.13 18.14 -15.42
C VAL A 307 -0.99 17.39 -14.08
N HIS A 308 0.07 17.66 -13.32
CA HIS A 308 0.29 17.00 -12.03
C HIS A 308 -0.79 17.31 -11.00
N GLY A 309 -1.24 18.57 -10.93
CA GLY A 309 -2.33 19.00 -10.05
C GLY A 309 -3.66 18.30 -10.39
N GLU A 310 -3.97 18.17 -11.69
CA GLU A 310 -5.15 17.46 -12.17
C GLU A 310 -5.08 15.95 -11.90
N ILE A 311 -3.90 15.33 -12.03
CA ILE A 311 -3.69 13.92 -11.65
C ILE A 311 -3.95 13.70 -10.15
N LEU A 312 -3.44 14.57 -9.28
CA LEU A 312 -3.68 14.48 -7.84
C LEU A 312 -5.18 14.61 -7.52
N LYS A 313 -5.88 15.57 -8.14
CA LYS A 313 -7.34 15.77 -7.97
C LYS A 313 -8.14 14.58 -8.50
N LYS A 314 -7.83 14.09 -9.70
CA LYS A 314 -8.46 12.90 -10.33
C LYS A 314 -8.31 11.68 -9.42
N ARG A 315 -7.08 11.40 -8.98
CA ARG A 315 -6.81 10.32 -8.01
C ARG A 315 -7.60 10.50 -6.72
N ALA A 316 -7.62 11.70 -6.14
CA ALA A 316 -8.33 11.95 -4.90
C ALA A 316 -9.83 11.66 -5.03
N ARG A 317 -10.45 12.06 -6.14
CA ARG A 317 -11.85 11.76 -6.46
C ARG A 317 -12.08 10.26 -6.56
N LEU A 318 -11.28 9.55 -7.35
CA LEU A 318 -11.45 8.11 -7.58
C LEU A 318 -11.20 7.27 -6.32
N VAL A 319 -10.20 7.61 -5.52
CA VAL A 319 -9.97 6.94 -4.23
C VAL A 319 -11.11 7.23 -3.24
N LYS A 320 -11.65 8.46 -3.22
CA LYS A 320 -12.85 8.80 -2.42
C LYS A 320 -14.06 7.99 -2.86
N GLU A 321 -14.27 7.84 -4.17
CA GLU A 321 -15.33 7.05 -4.75
C GLU A 321 -15.20 5.56 -4.39
N HIS A 322 -14.01 4.99 -4.57
CA HIS A 322 -13.70 3.61 -4.18
C HIS A 322 -13.95 3.37 -2.68
N VAL A 323 -13.45 4.25 -1.81
CA VAL A 323 -13.66 4.14 -0.35
C VAL A 323 -15.15 4.29 0.00
N SER A 324 -15.88 5.16 -0.70
CA SER A 324 -17.31 5.35 -0.50
C SER A 324 -18.10 4.10 -0.90
N PHE A 325 -17.78 3.51 -2.06
CA PHE A 325 -18.32 2.23 -2.51
C PHE A 325 -18.10 1.14 -1.46
N LEU A 326 -16.87 0.94 -0.98
CA LEU A 326 -16.56 -0.07 0.03
C LEU A 326 -17.35 0.16 1.33
N ASN A 327 -17.45 1.41 1.78
CA ASN A 327 -18.18 1.75 3.00
C ASN A 327 -19.70 1.51 2.86
N ARG A 328 -20.31 1.92 1.75
CA ARG A 328 -21.74 1.68 1.49
C ARG A 328 -22.06 0.20 1.37
N SER A 329 -21.16 -0.56 0.75
CA SER A 329 -21.27 -2.01 0.60
C SER A 329 -20.96 -2.76 1.90
N GLY A 330 -20.38 -2.09 2.91
CA GLY A 330 -19.89 -2.73 4.14
C GLY A 330 -18.67 -3.63 3.94
N ILE A 331 -17.95 -3.48 2.82
CA ILE A 331 -16.79 -4.31 2.46
C ILE A 331 -15.55 -3.77 3.16
N MET A 332 -14.97 -4.64 3.97
CA MET A 332 -14.01 -4.25 4.99
C MET A 332 -12.66 -4.96 4.88
N PHE A 333 -12.64 -6.13 4.25
CA PHE A 333 -11.43 -6.92 3.99
C PHE A 333 -10.65 -6.45 2.75
N SER A 334 -11.23 -5.57 1.94
CA SER A 334 -10.59 -5.05 0.73
C SER A 334 -9.41 -4.13 1.06
N LEU A 335 -8.33 -4.27 0.31
CA LEU A 335 -7.31 -3.23 0.25
C LEU A 335 -7.94 -1.92 -0.28
N ARG A 336 -7.53 -0.77 0.28
CA ARG A 336 -8.07 0.55 -0.02
C ARG A 336 -7.01 1.43 -0.67
N GLY A 337 -7.43 2.31 -1.57
CA GLY A 337 -6.57 3.41 -2.03
C GLY A 337 -6.11 4.28 -0.85
N ASN A 338 -4.88 4.79 -0.93
CA ASN A 338 -4.26 5.59 0.13
C ASN A 338 -3.97 7.00 -0.38
N LEU A 339 -4.36 8.03 0.40
CA LEU A 339 -4.09 9.44 0.11
C LEU A 339 -3.25 10.11 1.21
N GLY A 340 -2.45 9.34 1.96
CA GLY A 340 -1.65 9.85 3.08
C GLY A 340 -2.45 10.13 4.36
N LEU A 341 -3.69 10.62 4.25
CA LEU A 341 -4.68 10.72 5.33
C LEU A 341 -5.87 9.78 5.07
N PRO A 342 -6.54 9.28 6.12
CA PRO A 342 -7.75 8.48 5.97
C PRO A 342 -8.85 9.28 5.26
N VAL A 343 -9.52 8.66 4.29
CA VAL A 343 -10.53 9.36 3.46
C VAL A 343 -11.91 9.40 4.14
N GLY A 344 -12.31 8.34 4.85
CA GLY A 344 -13.59 8.25 5.58
C GLY A 344 -13.49 8.47 7.09
N ARG A 345 -14.64 8.58 7.78
CA ARG A 345 -14.71 8.39 9.24
C ARG A 345 -14.33 6.94 9.51
N GLU A 346 -13.30 6.72 10.31
CA GLU A 346 -13.06 5.39 10.84
C GLU A 346 -14.24 5.03 11.74
N SER A 347 -14.96 3.97 11.36
CA SER A 347 -15.97 3.43 12.24
C SER A 347 -15.25 2.85 13.45
N SER A 348 -15.61 3.30 14.65
CA SER A 348 -15.17 2.68 15.92
C SER A 348 -15.48 1.19 15.96
N VAL A 349 -16.54 0.77 15.25
CA VAL A 349 -16.92 -0.63 15.02
C VAL A 349 -15.83 -1.39 14.25
N PHE A 350 -15.08 -0.72 13.39
CA PHE A 350 -14.07 -1.35 12.55
C PHE A 350 -12.83 -1.79 13.33
N THR A 351 -12.41 -0.94 14.26
CA THR A 351 -11.38 -1.27 15.25
C THR A 351 -11.84 -2.40 16.18
N LEU A 352 -13.14 -2.50 16.45
CA LEU A 352 -13.75 -3.50 17.33
C LEU A 352 -13.93 -4.86 16.65
N LEU A 353 -14.39 -4.88 15.40
CA LEU A 353 -14.54 -6.10 14.60
C LEU A 353 -13.21 -6.72 14.22
N HIS A 354 -12.21 -5.90 13.83
CA HIS A 354 -10.87 -6.40 13.54
C HIS A 354 -10.18 -6.96 14.80
N ARG A 355 -10.53 -6.47 15.99
CA ARG A 355 -10.12 -7.05 17.27
C ARG A 355 -10.83 -8.35 17.59
N ALA A 356 -12.13 -8.41 17.41
CA ALA A 356 -12.90 -9.63 17.65
C ALA A 356 -12.40 -10.77 16.75
N ALA A 357 -12.16 -10.47 15.46
CA ALA A 357 -11.58 -11.39 14.50
C ALA A 357 -10.18 -11.88 14.94
N TRP A 358 -9.32 -10.99 15.44
CA TRP A 358 -7.99 -11.37 15.93
C TRP A 358 -7.98 -12.10 17.28
N ILE A 359 -8.92 -11.81 18.18
CA ILE A 359 -9.09 -12.52 19.45
C ILE A 359 -9.57 -13.95 19.19
N MET A 360 -10.51 -14.14 18.25
CA MET A 360 -10.94 -15.46 17.80
C MET A 360 -9.79 -16.24 17.14
N LEU A 361 -8.97 -15.59 16.31
CA LEU A 361 -7.80 -16.21 15.69
C LEU A 361 -6.69 -16.57 16.71
N ARG A 362 -6.53 -15.80 17.79
CA ARG A 362 -5.59 -16.14 18.89
C ARG A 362 -6.10 -17.27 19.78
N ALA A 363 -7.40 -17.34 20.06
CA ALA A 363 -7.99 -18.45 20.81
C ALA A 363 -7.86 -19.79 20.06
N TYR A 364 -7.88 -19.74 18.72
CA TYR A 364 -7.67 -20.92 17.87
C TYR A 364 -6.20 -21.37 17.77
N ALA A 365 -5.24 -20.46 18.00
CA ALA A 365 -3.80 -20.75 18.00
C ALA A 365 -3.25 -21.20 19.37
N HIS A 366 -4.08 -21.25 20.41
CA HIS A 366 -3.73 -21.76 21.75
C HIS A 366 -4.55 -23.00 22.15
N SER A 367 -5.26 -23.60 21.18
CA SER A 367 -6.01 -24.85 21.33
C SER A 367 -5.48 -25.97 20.42
N ARG A 368 -4.23 -25.86 19.95
CA ARG A 368 -3.47 -26.95 19.32
C ARG A 368 -2.07 -27.03 19.89
#